data_AF-A0A969MSR6-F1
#
_entry.id   AF-A0A969MSR6-F1
#
_cell.length_a   1.000
_cell.length_b   1.000
_cell.length_c   1.000
_cell.angle_alpha   90.00
_cell.angle_beta   90.00
_cell.angle_gamma   90.00
#
_symmetry.space_group_name_H-M   'P 1'
#
loop_
_entity.id
_entity.type
_entity.pdbx_description
1 polymer ?
#
loop_
_entity_poly.entity_id
_entity_poly.type
_entity_poly.pdbx_seq_one_letter_code
_entity_poly.pdbx_strand_id
1 'polypeptide(L)' 'MPRQPSATPRKQPKQERSQATVEAILSATTHILTENGYDQLTTNRVAEQAGVSIGSLYQY' A
#
# COMPACT_ATOMS: atom_id res chain seq x y z
N MET A 1 26.86 -3.58 6.74
CA MET A 1 25.88 -2.66 6.13
C MET A 1 24.51 -3.31 6.17
N PRO A 2 23.45 -2.65 6.65
CA PRO A 2 22.11 -3.20 6.57
C PRO A 2 21.73 -3.35 5.09
N ARG A 3 21.26 -4.53 4.70
CA ARG A 3 20.77 -4.79 3.34
C ARG A 3 19.55 -3.90 3.12
N GLN A 4 19.66 -2.95 2.19
CA GLN A 4 18.51 -2.13 1.81
C GLN A 4 17.39 -3.06 1.29
N PRO A 5 16.16 -2.95 1.81
CA PRO A 5 15.04 -3.70 1.28
C PRO A 5 14.82 -3.29 -0.18
N SER A 6 14.67 -4.28 -1.06
CA SER A 6 14.34 -4.03 -2.46
C SER A 6 12.94 -3.41 -2.54
N ALA A 7 12.83 -2.25 -3.18
CA ALA A 7 11.54 -1.60 -3.46
C ALA A 7 10.73 -2.31 -4.57
N THR A 8 11.19 -3.49 -5.01
CA THR A 8 10.48 -4.31 -5.98
C THR A 8 9.24 -4.92 -5.31
N PRO A 9 8.02 -4.66 -5.83
CA PRO A 9 6.80 -5.23 -5.27
C PRO A 9 6.85 -6.76 -5.34
N ARG A 10 6.23 -7.43 -4.37
CA ARG A 10 6.21 -8.91 -4.33
C ARG A 10 5.49 -9.50 -5.54
N LYS A 11 4.47 -8.80 -6.01
CA LYS A 11 3.66 -9.17 -7.16
C LYS A 11 3.50 -7.95 -8.07
N GLN A 12 3.82 -8.11 -9.35
CA GLN A 12 3.62 -7.05 -10.32
C GLN A 12 2.19 -7.13 -10.89
N PRO A 13 1.37 -6.07 -10.78
CA PRO A 13 0.01 -6.06 -11.31
C PRO A 13 0.01 -5.99 -12.85
N LYS A 14 -0.60 -6.98 -13.50
CA LYS A 14 -0.69 -7.05 -14.97
C LYS A 14 -2.07 -6.70 -15.54
N GLN A 15 -3.11 -6.76 -14.73
CA GLN A 15 -4.49 -6.50 -15.14
C GLN A 15 -4.90 -5.11 -14.63
N GLU A 16 -5.80 -4.44 -15.34
CA GLU A 16 -6.30 -3.11 -14.93
C GLU A 16 -6.81 -3.10 -13.49
N ARG A 17 -7.60 -4.10 -13.09
CA ARG A 17 -8.11 -4.21 -11.72
C ARG A 17 -7.01 -4.26 -10.65
N SER A 18 -5.90 -4.94 -10.94
CA SER A 18 -4.82 -5.07 -9.97
C SER A 18 -3.93 -3.82 -9.94
N GLN A 19 -3.82 -3.11 -11.05
CA GLN A 19 -3.15 -1.81 -11.10
C GLN A 19 -3.94 -0.78 -10.29
N ALA A 20 -5.26 -0.72 -10.47
CA ALA A 20 -6.14 0.14 -9.67
C ALA A 20 -6.07 -0.17 -8.17
N THR A 21 -5.93 -1.45 -7.79
CA THR A 21 -5.73 -1.84 -6.39
C THR A 21 -4.43 -1.26 -5.83
N VAL A 22 -3.32 -1.36 -6.57
CA VAL A 22 -2.03 -0.81 -6.13
C VAL A 22 -2.08 0.72 -6.05
N GLU A 23 -2.70 1.37 -7.02
CA GLU A 23 -2.89 2.82 -7.03
C GLU A 23 -3.73 3.30 -5.84
N ALA A 24 -4.79 2.57 -5.49
CA ALA A 24 -5.60 2.86 -4.31
C ALA A 24 -4.79 2.73 -3.01
N ILE A 25 -3.96 1.68 -2.87
CA ILE A 25 -3.07 1.49 -1.70
C ILE A 25 -2.08 2.66 -1.58
N LEU A 26 -1.44 3.07 -2.68
CA LEU A 26 -0.48 4.17 -2.69
C LEU A 26 -1.16 5.52 -2.37
N SER A 27 -2.35 5.75 -2.92
CA SER A 27 -3.14 6.97 -2.66
C SER A 27 -3.56 7.06 -1.20
N ALA A 28 -4.08 5.97 -0.64
CA ALA A 28 -4.46 5.89 0.77
C ALA A 28 -3.26 6.11 1.70
N THR A 29 -2.11 5.49 1.38
CA THR A 29 -0.86 5.68 2.12
C THR A 29 -0.42 7.14 2.11
N THR A 30 -0.43 7.77 0.93
CA THR A 30 -0.07 9.18 0.75
C THR A 30 -1.00 10.10 1.55
N HIS A 31 -2.30 9.85 1.50
CA HIS A 31 -3.30 10.60 2.26
C HIS A 31 -3.05 10.50 3.78
N ILE A 32 -2.84 9.29 4.31
CA ILE A 32 -2.57 9.13 5.76
C ILE A 32 -1.28 9.84 6.16
N LEU A 33 -0.22 9.71 5.35
CA LEU A 33 1.06 10.37 5.64
C LEU A 33 0.96 11.89 5.64
N THR A 34 0.21 12.46 4.71
CA THR A 34 0.07 13.91 4.55
C THR A 34 -0.88 14.52 5.58
N GLU A 35 -2.00 13.87 5.87
CA GLU A 35 -3.04 14.41 6.75
C GLU A 35 -2.88 14.01 8.22
N ASN A 36 -2.27 12.86 8.50
CA ASN A 36 -2.20 12.29 9.85
C ASN A 36 -0.78 12.04 10.35
N GLY A 37 0.22 12.12 9.47
CA GLY A 37 1.61 11.86 9.80
C GLY A 37 1.96 10.38 9.89
N TYR A 38 3.26 10.11 10.03
CA TYR A 38 3.82 8.76 10.00
C TYR A 38 3.34 7.88 11.16
N ASP A 39 3.17 8.44 12.36
CA ASP A 39 2.75 7.68 13.55
C ASP A 39 1.36 7.04 13.38
N GLN A 40 0.54 7.62 12.51
CA GLN A 40 -0.82 7.15 12.22
C GLN A 40 -0.86 6.15 11.06
N LEU A 41 0.26 5.92 10.37
CA LEU A 41 0.35 5.00 9.24
C LEU A 41 0.42 3.55 9.74
N THR A 42 -0.65 2.81 9.52
CA THR A 42 -0.70 1.36 9.75
C THR A 42 -1.26 0.65 8.52
N THR A 43 -0.85 -0.59 8.28
CA THR A 43 -1.35 -1.39 7.15
C THR A 43 -2.86 -1.60 7.20
N ASN A 44 -3.44 -1.77 8.40
CA ASN A 44 -4.89 -1.89 8.55
C ASN A 44 -5.62 -0.62 8.10
N ARG A 45 -5.14 0.55 8.52
CA ARG A 45 -5.74 1.84 8.15
C ARG A 45 -5.57 2.13 6.66
N VAL A 46 -4.44 1.76 6.07
CA VAL A 46 -4.24 1.85 4.61
C VAL A 46 -5.22 0.95 3.87
N ALA A 47 -5.38 -0.30 4.32
CA ALA A 47 -6.32 -1.24 3.68
C ALA A 47 -7.77 -0.74 3.76
N GLU A 48 -8.18 -0.25 4.93
CA GLU A 48 -9.49 0.35 5.16
C GLU A 48 -9.73 1.57 4.25
N GLN A 49 -8.80 2.53 4.24
CA GLN A 49 -8.89 3.74 3.44
C GLN A 49 -8.84 3.46 1.92
N ALA A 50 -8.07 2.46 1.49
CA ALA A 50 -8.00 2.04 0.09
C ALA A 50 -9.20 1.18 -0.37
N GLY A 51 -10.07 0.76 0.55
CA GLY A 51 -11.21 -0.11 0.24
C GLY A 51 -10.78 -1.53 -0.20
N VAL A 52 -9.66 -2.03 0.31
CA VAL A 52 -9.11 -3.35 -0.05
C VAL A 52 -9.03 -4.27 1.16
N SER A 53 -9.04 -5.59 0.94
CA SER A 53 -8.77 -6.52 2.02
C SER A 53 -7.32 -6.42 2.51
N ILE A 54 -7.07 -6.66 3.80
CA ILE A 54 -5.71 -6.70 4.35
C ILE A 54 -4.83 -7.74 3.65
N GLY A 55 -5.41 -8.86 3.23
CA GLY A 55 -4.72 -9.89 2.45
C GLY A 55 -4.29 -9.40 1.07
N SER A 56 -5.11 -8.59 0.40
CA SER A 56 -4.77 -7.96 -0.88
C SER A 56 -3.62 -6.97 -0.73
N LEU A 57 -3.58 -6.20 0.36
CA LEU A 57 -2.47 -5.30 0.66
C LEU A 57 -1.16 -6.08 0.82
N TYR A 58 -1.14 -7.16 1.63
CA TYR A 58 0.07 -7.97 1.82
C TYR A 58 0.54 -8.73 0.57
N GLN A 59 -0.33 -8.93 -0.41
CA GLN A 59 0.03 -9.58 -1.67
C GLN A 59 0.89 -8.70 -2.59
N TYR A 60 0.84 -7.36 -2.42
CA TYR A 60 1.63 -6.40 -3.20
C TYR A 60 2.84 -5.93 -2.40
#